data_AF-A0A1V3TW40-F1
#
_entry.id   AF-A0A1V3TW40-F1
#
_cell.length_a   1.000
_cell.length_b   1.000
_cell.length_c   1.000
_cell.angle_alpha   90.00
_cell.angle_beta   90.00
_cell.angle_gamma   90.00
#
_symmetry.space_group_name_H-M   'P 1'
#
loop_
_entity.id
_entity.type
_entity.pdbx_description
1 polymer ?
#
loop_
_entity_poly.entity_id
_entity_poly.type
_entity_poly.pdbx_seq_one_letter_code
_entity_poly.pdbx_strand_id
1 'polypeptide(L)' 'MRFRNNLEPEMKKRFLTLIFVSIFCYVAGNYMQNIYGLDPPYIYYWAGFVLRILAILFILTSLIVYGIFFVKKKK' A
#
# COMPACT_ATOMS: atom_id res chain seq x y z
N MET A 1 23.83 15.27 -17.25
CA MET A 1 23.22 15.22 -15.88
C MET A 1 21.77 15.74 -15.80
N ARG A 2 20.95 15.68 -16.86
CA ARG A 2 19.56 16.19 -16.84
C ARG A 2 18.48 15.12 -16.66
N PHE A 3 18.80 13.86 -16.94
CA PHE A 3 17.85 12.73 -16.85
C PHE A 3 17.56 12.26 -15.42
N ARG A 4 18.50 12.46 -14.47
CA ARG A 4 18.32 12.01 -13.08
C ARG A 4 17.27 12.80 -12.31
N ASN A 5 17.08 14.09 -12.62
CA ASN A 5 16.17 14.96 -11.88
C ASN A 5 14.69 14.77 -12.24
N ASN A 6 14.37 14.26 -13.44
CA ASN A 6 12.99 13.99 -13.85
C ASN A 6 12.45 12.64 -13.32
N LEU A 7 13.34 11.73 -12.91
CA LEU A 7 12.96 10.44 -12.29
C LEU A 7 12.47 10.63 -10.84
N GLU A 8 12.99 11.60 -10.09
CA GLU A 8 12.56 11.85 -8.70
C GLU A 8 11.07 12.23 -8.55
N PRO A 9 10.50 13.18 -9.34
CA PRO A 9 9.10 13.53 -9.22
C PRO A 9 8.17 12.39 -9.67
N GLU A 10 8.53 11.61 -10.69
CA GLU A 10 7.74 10.44 -11.10
C GLU A 10 7.74 9.34 -10.05
N MET A 11 8.89 9.02 -9.46
CA MET A 11 9.01 8.01 -8.39
C MET A 11 8.24 8.44 -7.13
N LYS A 12 8.23 9.75 -6.80
CA LYS A 12 7.41 10.29 -5.72
C LYS A 12 5.91 10.18 -6.01
N LYS A 13 5.48 10.52 -7.22
CA LYS A 13 4.07 10.38 -7.64
C LYS A 13 3.61 8.92 -7.56
N ARG A 14 4.40 7.98 -8.12
CA ARG A 14 4.10 6.54 -8.06
C ARG A 14 4.00 6.01 -6.63
N PHE A 15 4.89 6.46 -5.74
CA PHE A 15 4.85 6.10 -4.34
C PHE A 15 3.62 6.64 -3.61
N LEU A 16 3.27 7.90 -3.85
CA LEU A 16 2.03 8.50 -3.35
C LEU A 16 0.80 7.75 -3.84
N THR A 17 0.75 7.37 -5.12
CA THR A 17 -0.34 6.55 -5.68
C THR A 17 -0.41 5.19 -4.99
N LEU A 18 0.72 4.51 -4.78
CA LEU A 18 0.77 3.21 -4.09
C LEU A 18 0.29 3.30 -2.64
N ILE A 19 0.65 4.36 -1.92
CA ILE A 19 0.13 4.61 -0.56
C ILE A 19 -1.38 4.81 -0.61
N PHE A 20 -1.87 5.64 -1.53
CA PHE A 20 -3.30 5.92 -1.65
C PHE A 20 -4.11 4.67 -1.98
N VAL A 21 -3.63 3.85 -2.92
CA VAL A 21 -4.22 2.55 -3.26
C VAL A 21 -4.20 1.60 -2.06
N SER A 22 -3.10 1.56 -1.31
CA SER A 22 -3.00 0.70 -0.11
C SER A 22 -4.00 1.10 0.97
N ILE A 23 -4.16 2.41 1.23
CA ILE A 23 -5.18 2.93 2.15
C ILE A 23 -6.58 2.57 1.66
N PHE A 24 -6.85 2.76 0.37
CA PHE A 24 -8.13 2.42 -0.23
C PHE A 24 -8.45 0.92 -0.07
N CYS A 25 -7.50 0.04 -0.37
CA CYS A 25 -7.64 -1.41 -0.15
C CYS A 25 -7.89 -1.75 1.32
N TYR A 26 -7.18 -1.10 2.26
CA TYR A 26 -7.40 -1.33 3.68
C TYR A 26 -8.82 -0.95 4.13
N VAL A 27 -9.30 0.23 3.70
CA VAL A 27 -10.65 0.72 4.01
C VAL A 27 -11.71 -0.16 3.34
N ALA A 28 -11.53 -0.53 2.08
CA ALA A 28 -12.44 -1.40 1.34
C ALA A 28 -12.51 -2.80 1.99
N GLY A 29 -11.38 -3.36 2.42
CA GLY A 29 -11.34 -4.62 3.15
C GLY A 29 -12.11 -4.55 4.46
N ASN A 30 -11.93 -3.47 5.22
CA ASN A 30 -12.67 -3.25 6.47
C ASN A 30 -14.19 -3.08 6.24
N TYR A 31 -14.57 -2.38 5.16
CA TYR A 31 -15.97 -2.21 4.76
C TYR A 31 -16.61 -3.55 4.37
N MET A 32 -15.92 -4.39 3.58
CA MET A 32 -16.41 -5.72 3.22
C MET A 32 -16.61 -6.62 4.45
N GLN A 33 -15.68 -6.58 5.41
CA GLN A 33 -15.83 -7.34 6.66
C GLN A 33 -17.02 -6.86 7.49
N ASN A 34 -17.23 -5.55 7.59
CA ASN A 34 -18.32 -5.00 8.41
C ASN A 34 -19.71 -5.27 7.82
N ILE A 35 -19.84 -5.28 6.49
CA ILE A 35 -21.16 -5.45 5.85
C ILE A 35 -21.49 -6.91 5.58
N TYR A 36 -20.53 -7.64 5.02
CA TYR A 36 -20.76 -9.00 4.52
C TYR A 36 -20.01 -10.06 5.31
N GLY A 37 -19.21 -9.66 6.31
CA GLY A 37 -18.34 -10.57 7.04
C GLY A 37 -19.04 -11.42 8.09
N LEU A 38 -20.27 -11.07 8.49
CA LEU A 38 -21.08 -11.87 9.41
C LEU A 38 -22.07 -12.79 8.69
N ASP A 39 -22.25 -12.62 7.38
CA ASP A 39 -23.12 -13.47 6.58
C ASP A 39 -22.39 -14.77 6.23
N PRO A 40 -22.94 -15.95 6.59
CA PRO A 40 -22.47 -17.22 6.04
C PRO A 40 -22.55 -17.15 4.51
N PRO A 41 -21.51 -17.56 3.75
CA PRO A 41 -20.40 -18.43 4.13
C PRO A 41 -19.11 -17.75 4.66
N TYR A 42 -19.17 -16.54 5.21
CA TYR A 42 -18.02 -15.77 5.74
C TYR A 42 -16.88 -15.51 4.74
N ILE A 43 -17.08 -15.79 3.45
CA ILE A 43 -16.05 -15.60 2.41
C ILE A 43 -15.59 -14.14 2.36
N TYR A 44 -16.53 -13.21 2.52
CA TYR A 44 -16.24 -11.78 2.53
C TYR A 44 -15.45 -11.33 3.77
N TYR A 45 -15.59 -12.04 4.89
CA TYR A 45 -14.77 -11.82 6.08
C TYR A 45 -13.31 -12.14 5.79
N TRP A 46 -13.06 -13.32 5.22
CA TRP A 46 -11.71 -13.78 4.86
C TRP A 46 -11.10 -12.95 3.74
N ALA A 47 -11.88 -12.61 2.71
CA ALA A 47 -11.43 -11.75 1.62
C ALA A 47 -10.99 -10.38 2.14
N GLY A 48 -11.80 -9.73 2.99
CA GLY A 48 -11.44 -8.44 3.59
C GLY A 48 -10.24 -8.53 4.54
N PHE A 49 -10.09 -9.64 5.27
CA PHE A 49 -8.92 -9.89 6.13
C PHE A 49 -7.63 -9.97 5.33
N VAL A 50 -7.63 -10.76 4.25
CA VAL A 50 -6.49 -10.90 3.34
C VAL A 50 -6.16 -9.55 2.68
N LEU A 51 -7.17 -8.80 2.24
CA LEU A 51 -6.98 -7.49 1.62
C LEU A 51 -6.26 -6.51 2.58
N ARG A 52 -6.62 -6.52 3.86
CA ARG A 52 -5.99 -5.68 4.89
C ARG A 52 -4.55 -6.10 5.17
N ILE A 53 -4.27 -7.41 5.28
CA ILE A 53 -2.90 -7.91 5.45
C ILE A 53 -2.02 -7.51 4.27
N LEU A 54 -2.51 -7.70 3.04
CA LEU A 54 -1.77 -7.32 1.84
C LEU A 54 -1.48 -5.82 1.79
N ALA A 55 -2.45 -4.98 2.15
CA ALA A 55 -2.25 -3.53 2.23
C ALA A 55 -1.17 -3.14 3.26
N ILE A 56 -1.16 -3.77 4.44
CA ILE A 56 -0.13 -3.54 5.47
C ILE A 56 1.25 -3.96 4.96
N LEU A 57 1.36 -5.15 4.36
CA LEU A 57 2.62 -5.64 3.79
C LEU A 57 3.16 -4.71 2.69
N PHE A 58 2.26 -4.16 1.85
CA PHE A 58 2.63 -3.21 0.81
C PHE A 58 3.18 -1.90 1.38
N ILE A 59 2.57 -1.38 2.45
CA ILE A 59 3.06 -0.16 3.13
C ILE A 59 4.41 -0.42 3.78
N LEU A 60 4.58 -1.56 4.44
CA LEU A 60 5.83 -1.97 5.10
C LEU A 60 6.99 -2.08 4.10
N THR A 61 6.77 -2.81 3.01
CA THR A 61 7.77 -2.96 1.94
C THR A 61 8.10 -1.61 1.30
N SER A 62 7.09 -0.78 1.04
CA SER A 62 7.26 0.58 0.50
C SER A 62 8.11 1.47 1.43
N LEU A 63 7.85 1.44 2.73
CA LEU A 63 8.64 2.16 3.75
C LEU A 63 10.10 1.68 3.77
N ILE A 64 10.34 0.37 3.74
CA ILE A 64 11.70 -0.20 3.74
C ILE A 64 12.48 0.25 2.52
N VAL A 65 11.89 0.15 1.32
CA VAL A 65 12.54 0.56 0.07
C VAL A 65 12.87 2.05 0.07
N TYR A 66 11.94 2.90 0.52
CA TYR A 66 12.20 4.34 0.64
C TYR A 66 13.24 4.67 1.71
N GLY A 67 13.22 3.97 2.84
CA GLY A 67 14.21 4.10 3.91
C GLY A 67 15.62 3.79 3.41
N ILE A 68 15.80 2.68 2.70
CA ILE A 68 17.08 2.28 2.10
C ILE A 68 17.54 3.33 1.08
N PHE A 69 16.65 3.83 0.22
CA PHE A 69 16.98 4.85 -0.77
C PHE A 69 17.44 6.15 -0.10
N PHE A 70 16.76 6.58 0.97
CA PHE A 70 17.11 7.78 1.71
C PHE A 70 18.47 7.66 2.41
N VAL A 71 18.77 6.49 3.02
CA VAL A 71 20.07 6.20 3.63
C VAL A 71 21.18 6.21 2.57
N LYS A 72 20.97 5.60 1.41
CA LYS A 72 21.94 5.63 0.31
C LYS A 72 22.17 7.03 -0.26
N LYS A 73 21.16 7.92 -0.26
CA LYS A 73 21.31 9.28 -0.78
C LYS A 73 22.14 10.20 0.14
N LYS A 74 22.30 9.82 1.42
CA LYS A 74 23.13 10.54 2.40
C LYS A 74 24.60 10.10 2.45
N LYS A 75 24.97 8.99 1.80
CA LYS A 75 26.35 8.50 1.69
C LYS A 75 26.93 8.92 0.35
#